data_AF-A0A937QBJ2-F1
#
_entry.id   AF-A0A937QBJ2-F1
#
_cell.length_a   1.000
_cell.length_b   1.000
_cell.length_c   1.000
_cell.angle_alpha   90.00
_cell.angle_beta   90.00
_cell.angle_gamma   90.00
#
_symmetry.space_group_name_H-M   'P 1'
#
loop_
_entity.id
_entity.type
_entity.pdbx_description
1 polymer ?
#
loop_
_entity_poly.entity_id
_entity_poly.type
_entity_poly.pdbx_seq_one_letter_code
_entity_poly.pdbx_strand_id
1 'polypeptide(L)'
;MRFMDDRTSKRYNADEVTRILKRALRPGQEDAITHQELLEIARELGVASETLDAAITQEMAGMDLEEARKKWLRHQRSGFNPHLWSYIIIITALFLIDLFSPGGWWFQWPILGWGIGLAFHFRSAYFPEEKKIEKGAQKILAKSKELPV
;
A
#
# COMPACT_ATOMS: atom_id res chain seq x y z
N MET A 1 19.25 -49.74 -18.61
CA MET A 1 17.84 -49.32 -18.51
C MET A 1 17.83 -47.81 -18.26
N ARG A 2 17.37 -47.01 -19.23
CA ARG A 2 17.57 -45.55 -19.30
C ARG A 2 16.30 -44.87 -18.79
N PHE A 3 16.35 -44.20 -17.64
CA PHE A 3 15.29 -43.31 -17.17
C PHE A 3 15.29 -42.09 -18.10
N MET A 4 14.41 -42.08 -19.10
CA MET A 4 14.16 -40.91 -19.93
C MET A 4 13.24 -39.96 -19.15
N ASP A 5 13.65 -38.69 -19.15
CA ASP A 5 13.23 -37.58 -18.32
C ASP A 5 11.79 -37.12 -18.63
N ASP A 6 10.85 -37.39 -17.72
CA ASP A 6 9.43 -36.95 -17.76
C ASP A 6 9.26 -35.43 -17.46
N ARG A 7 10.36 -34.67 -17.36
CA ARG A 7 10.30 -33.20 -17.17
C ARG A 7 10.03 -32.42 -18.44
N THR A 8 10.07 -33.06 -19.61
CA THR A 8 9.95 -32.40 -20.92
C THR A 8 8.50 -32.14 -21.36
N SER A 9 7.50 -32.71 -20.67
CA SER A 9 6.07 -32.60 -21.03
C SER A 9 5.28 -31.57 -20.22
N LYS A 10 5.88 -30.94 -19.21
CA LYS A 10 5.17 -29.98 -18.33
C LYS A 10 4.96 -28.63 -19.03
N ARG A 11 3.69 -28.27 -19.22
CA ARG A 11 3.28 -26.92 -19.63
C ARG A 11 3.10 -26.03 -18.40
N TYR A 12 3.69 -24.85 -18.43
CA TYR A 12 3.53 -23.82 -17.41
C TYR A 12 2.71 -22.66 -17.98
N ASN A 13 1.82 -22.09 -17.17
CA ASN A 13 1.14 -20.85 -17.54
C ASN A 13 2.01 -19.62 -17.24
N ALA A 14 1.65 -18.46 -17.77
CA ALA A 14 2.44 -17.23 -17.62
C ALA A 14 2.70 -16.87 -16.15
N ASP A 15 1.69 -16.98 -15.28
CA ASP A 15 1.82 -16.68 -13.85
C ASP A 15 2.77 -17.64 -13.13
N GLU A 16 2.76 -18.91 -13.52
CA GLU A 16 3.60 -19.95 -12.93
C GLU A 16 5.06 -19.81 -13.38
N VAL A 17 5.30 -19.49 -14.65
CA VAL A 17 6.63 -19.15 -15.17
C VAL A 17 7.19 -17.95 -14.39
N THR A 18 6.43 -16.87 -14.24
CA THR A 18 6.88 -15.67 -13.51
C THR A 18 7.19 -15.98 -12.04
N ARG A 19 6.36 -16.80 -11.36
CA ARG A 19 6.63 -17.20 -9.97
C ARG A 19 7.87 -18.10 -9.84
N ILE A 20 8.10 -18.99 -10.80
CA ILE A 20 9.28 -19.87 -10.81
C ILE A 20 10.54 -19.06 -11.07
N LEU A 21 10.53 -18.16 -12.06
CA LEU A 21 11.65 -17.26 -12.35
C LEU A 21 11.97 -16.37 -11.15
N LYS A 22 10.97 -15.76 -10.52
CA LYS A 22 11.13 -14.93 -9.31
C LYS A 22 11.73 -15.69 -8.12
N ARG A 23 11.52 -17.01 -8.02
CA ARG A 23 12.07 -17.84 -6.95
C ARG A 23 13.44 -18.44 -7.31
N ALA A 24 13.72 -18.60 -8.60
CA ALA A 24 14.99 -19.11 -9.12
C ALA A 24 16.07 -18.02 -9.17
N LEU A 25 15.68 -16.78 -9.44
CA LEU A 25 16.53 -15.60 -9.27
C LEU A 25 16.83 -15.45 -7.78
N ARG A 26 18.10 -15.63 -7.40
CA ARG A 26 18.57 -15.48 -6.02
C ARG A 26 18.49 -14.01 -5.62
N PRO A 27 17.97 -13.66 -4.43
CA PRO A 27 17.89 -12.29 -3.92
C PRO A 27 19.27 -11.75 -3.47
N GLY A 28 20.26 -11.77 -4.37
CA GLY A 28 21.64 -11.35 -4.11
C GLY A 28 22.49 -11.07 -5.35
N GLN A 29 21.90 -11.15 -6.55
CA GLN A 29 22.44 -10.50 -7.74
C GLN A 29 21.68 -9.17 -7.83
N GLU A 30 22.36 -8.04 -8.03
CA GLU A 30 21.76 -6.70 -7.96
C GLU A 30 20.41 -6.69 -8.72
N ASP A 31 19.30 -6.65 -7.98
CA ASP A 31 17.92 -6.66 -8.50
C ASP A 31 17.61 -5.39 -9.33
N ALA A 32 18.62 -4.54 -9.55
CA ALA A 32 18.56 -3.31 -10.31
C ALA A 32 19.58 -3.38 -11.46
N ILE A 33 19.07 -3.43 -12.67
CA ILE A 33 19.88 -3.23 -13.89
C ILE A 33 20.16 -1.73 -14.00
N THR A 34 21.40 -1.35 -14.28
CA THR A 34 21.74 0.06 -14.48
C THR A 34 21.11 0.61 -15.76
N HIS A 35 20.88 1.92 -15.83
CA HIS A 35 20.29 2.56 -17.03
C HIS A 35 21.11 2.26 -18.30
N GLN A 36 22.43 2.12 -18.17
CA GLN A 36 23.32 1.79 -19.28
C GLN A 36 23.14 0.35 -19.78
N GLU A 37 23.07 -0.63 -18.88
CA GLU A 37 22.80 -2.03 -19.25
C GLU A 37 21.41 -2.18 -19.87
N LEU A 38 20.42 -1.44 -19.37
CA LEU A 38 19.07 -1.45 -19.94
C LEU A 38 19.05 -0.91 -21.38
N LEU A 39 19.81 0.16 -21.66
CA LEU A 39 19.99 0.72 -23.00
C LEU A 39 20.69 -0.27 -23.93
N GLU A 40 21.68 -1.01 -23.43
CA GLU A 40 22.42 -2.02 -24.20
C GLU A 40 21.48 -3.16 -24.64
N ILE A 41 20.70 -3.70 -23.71
CA ILE A 41 19.69 -4.74 -23.99
C ILE A 41 18.64 -4.21 -24.99
N ALA A 42 18.14 -2.98 -24.79
CA ALA A 42 17.18 -2.38 -25.70
C ALA A 42 17.74 -2.25 -27.12
N ARG A 43 19.01 -1.87 -27.24
CA ARG A 43 19.71 -1.74 -28.52
C ARG A 43 19.90 -3.10 -29.21
N GLU A 44 20.26 -4.15 -28.47
CA GLU A 44 20.37 -5.52 -28.99
C GLU A 44 19.04 -6.03 -29.56
N LEU A 45 17.92 -5.63 -28.94
CA LEU A 45 16.57 -5.98 -29.37
C LEU A 45 15.99 -5.04 -30.46
N GLY A 46 16.76 -4.02 -30.88
CA GLY A 46 16.33 -3.06 -31.90
C GLY A 46 15.31 -2.01 -31.43
N VAL A 47 15.21 -1.78 -30.12
CA VAL A 47 14.36 -0.74 -29.53
C VAL A 47 15.10 0.60 -29.52
N ALA A 48 14.49 1.65 -30.07
CA ALA A 48 15.05 3.00 -30.05
C ALA A 48 15.12 3.56 -28.62
N SER A 49 16.17 4.32 -28.30
CA SER A 49 16.36 4.92 -26.97
C SER A 49 15.20 5.84 -26.55
N GLU A 50 14.61 6.56 -27.50
CA GLU A 50 13.44 7.41 -27.25
C GLU A 50 12.23 6.60 -26.77
N THR A 51 11.98 5.42 -27.38
CA THR A 51 10.91 4.52 -26.94
C THR A 51 11.18 3.95 -25.55
N LEU A 52 12.45 3.65 -25.25
CA LEU A 52 12.86 3.18 -23.93
C LEU A 52 12.68 4.27 -22.87
N ASP A 53 13.13 5.50 -23.13
CA ASP A 53 13.01 6.62 -22.19
C ASP A 53 11.54 6.97 -21.92
N ALA A 54 10.70 6.93 -22.96
CA ALA A 54 9.26 7.09 -22.81
C ALA A 54 8.65 5.99 -21.92
N ALA A 55 9.07 4.72 -22.10
CA ALA A 55 8.61 3.60 -21.30
C ALA A 55 9.09 3.69 -19.84
N ILE A 56 10.36 4.06 -19.60
CA ILE A 56 10.91 4.29 -18.26
C ILE A 56 10.14 5.40 -17.55
N THR A 57 9.89 6.51 -18.25
CA THR A 57 9.13 7.64 -17.68
C THR A 57 7.71 7.23 -17.30
N GLN A 58 7.05 6.43 -18.13
CA GLN A 58 5.71 5.89 -17.83
C GLN A 58 5.73 4.94 -16.62
N GLU A 59 6.72 4.05 -16.54
CA GLU A 59 6.86 3.12 -15.42
C GLU A 59 7.15 3.85 -14.10
N MET A 60 8.09 4.80 -14.12
CA MET A 60 8.40 5.64 -12.97
C MET A 60 7.18 6.45 -12.50
N ALA A 61 6.42 7.04 -13.44
CA ALA A 61 5.19 7.75 -13.10
C ALA A 61 4.13 6.83 -12.47
N GLY A 62 4.04 5.58 -12.92
CA GLY A 62 3.16 4.57 -12.32
C GLY A 62 3.59 4.20 -10.89
N MET A 63 4.88 3.95 -10.69
CA MET A 63 5.45 3.64 -9.37
C MET A 63 5.26 4.79 -8.37
N ASP A 64 5.53 6.02 -8.79
CA ASP A 64 5.36 7.22 -7.96
C ASP A 64 3.91 7.38 -7.46
N LEU A 65 2.93 7.12 -8.33
CA LEU A 65 1.51 7.19 -7.97
C LEU A 65 1.13 6.08 -6.97
N GLU A 66 1.63 4.86 -7.17
CA GLU A 66 1.42 3.76 -6.22
C GLU A 66 1.99 4.07 -4.84
N GLU A 67 3.21 4.61 -4.79
CA GLU A 67 3.86 5.00 -3.54
C GLU A 67 3.09 6.12 -2.85
N ALA A 68 2.68 7.14 -3.59
CA ALA A 68 1.85 8.22 -3.08
C ALA A 68 0.51 7.69 -2.51
N ARG A 69 -0.13 6.72 -3.19
CA ARG A 69 -1.32 6.01 -2.71
C ARG A 69 -1.07 5.27 -1.41
N LYS A 70 0.01 4.48 -1.33
CA LYS A 70 0.39 3.74 -0.11
C LYS A 70 0.67 4.70 1.05
N LYS A 71 1.38 5.80 0.78
CA LYS A 71 1.69 6.84 1.77
C LYS A 71 0.43 7.53 2.29
N TRP A 72 -0.49 7.89 1.39
CA TRP A 72 -1.77 8.49 1.77
C TRP A 72 -2.61 7.56 2.67
N LEU A 73 -2.71 6.28 2.32
CA LEU A 73 -3.44 5.28 3.11
C LEU A 73 -2.83 5.08 4.50
N ARG A 74 -1.49 5.00 4.59
CA ARG A 74 -0.80 4.93 5.89
C ARG A 74 -1.09 6.15 6.74
N HIS A 75 -1.06 7.33 6.14
CA HIS A 75 -1.36 8.58 6.84
C HIS A 75 -2.79 8.59 7.39
N GLN A 76 -3.78 8.21 6.57
CA GLN A 76 -5.18 8.13 7.02
C GLN A 76 -5.39 7.16 8.19
N ARG A 77 -4.78 5.98 8.13
CA ARG A 77 -4.83 4.99 9.22
C ARG A 77 -4.17 5.53 10.49
N SER A 78 -3.03 6.22 10.36
CA SER A 78 -2.34 6.81 11.51
C SER A 78 -3.17 7.90 12.20
N GLY A 79 -4.00 8.64 11.45
CA GLY A 79 -4.91 9.65 11.98
C GLY A 79 -6.08 9.07 12.80
N PHE A 80 -6.40 7.78 12.66
CA PHE A 80 -7.45 7.14 13.44
C PHE A 80 -7.02 6.79 14.87
N ASN A 81 -5.75 6.43 15.06
CA ASN A 81 -5.24 5.98 16.36
C ASN A 81 -5.51 6.97 17.52
N PRO A 82 -5.28 8.29 17.36
CA PRO A 82 -5.60 9.25 18.42
C PRO A 82 -7.08 9.23 18.83
N HIS A 83 -8.00 9.14 17.88
CA HIS A 83 -9.44 9.08 18.18
C HIS A 83 -9.81 7.81 18.95
N LEU A 84 -9.24 6.68 18.57
CA LEU A 84 -9.43 5.41 19.28
C LEU A 84 -8.89 5.49 20.71
N TRP A 85 -7.69 6.04 20.90
CA TRP A 85 -7.10 6.21 22.23
C TRP A 85 -7.94 7.15 23.11
N SER A 86 -8.34 8.30 22.58
CA SER A 86 -9.22 9.23 23.32
C SER A 86 -10.53 8.56 23.71
N TYR A 87 -11.14 7.78 22.81
CA TYR A 87 -12.36 7.02 23.11
C TYR A 87 -12.14 6.03 24.26
N ILE A 88 -11.09 5.20 24.20
CA ILE A 88 -10.78 4.21 25.24
C ILE A 88 -10.55 4.88 26.60
N ILE A 89 -9.74 5.95 26.63
CA ILE A 89 -9.42 6.67 27.87
C ILE A 89 -10.68 7.27 28.49
N ILE A 90 -11.50 7.97 27.69
CA ILE A 90 -12.70 8.64 28.20
C ILE A 90 -13.75 7.62 28.64
N ILE A 91 -14.00 6.56 27.85
CA ILE A 91 -14.95 5.51 28.25
C ILE A 91 -14.48 4.81 29.52
N THR A 92 -13.19 4.54 29.68
CA THR A 92 -12.65 3.93 30.90
C THR A 92 -12.85 4.86 32.10
N ALA A 93 -12.56 6.15 31.95
CA ALA A 93 -12.77 7.13 33.02
C ALA A 93 -14.25 7.25 33.42
N LEU A 94 -15.16 7.31 32.43
CA LEU A 94 -16.60 7.37 32.68
C LEU A 94 -17.12 6.09 33.34
N PHE A 95 -16.63 4.92 32.91
CA PHE A 95 -16.94 3.64 33.55
C PHE A 95 -16.52 3.62 35.02
N LEU A 96 -15.32 4.11 35.35
CA LEU A 96 -14.89 4.21 36.74
C LEU A 96 -15.78 5.17 37.54
N ILE A 97 -16.15 6.33 36.98
CA ILE A 97 -17.05 7.28 37.65
C ILE A 97 -18.42 6.64 37.91
N ASP A 98 -18.99 5.96 36.91
CA ASP A 98 -20.27 5.27 37.00
C ASP A 98 -20.26 4.17 38.08
N LEU A 99 -19.16 3.42 38.16
CA LEU A 99 -18.98 2.35 39.16
C LEU A 99 -18.95 2.87 40.60
N PHE A 100 -18.36 4.04 40.84
CA PHE A 100 -18.25 4.65 42.17
C PHE A 100 -19.37 5.64 42.49
N SER A 101 -20.26 5.93 41.54
CA SER A 101 -21.35 6.89 41.73
C SER A 101 -22.67 6.18 42.06
N PRO A 102 -23.39 6.62 43.10
CA PRO A 102 -24.77 6.20 43.29
C PRO A 102 -25.65 6.88 42.21
N GLY A 103 -26.47 6.12 41.49
CA GLY A 103 -27.32 6.70 40.43
C GLY A 103 -27.70 5.76 39.28
N GLY A 104 -27.18 4.54 39.27
CA GLY A 104 -27.44 3.57 38.20
C GLY A 104 -26.46 3.70 37.04
N TRP A 105 -26.51 2.75 36.11
CA TRP A 105 -25.56 2.65 35.01
C TRP A 105 -25.94 3.61 33.89
N TRP A 106 -25.12 4.62 33.62
CA TRP A 106 -25.31 5.61 32.54
C TRP A 106 -24.13 5.67 31.55
N PHE A 107 -22.97 5.09 31.87
CA PHE A 107 -21.78 5.10 30.99
C PHE A 107 -22.03 4.49 29.59
N GLN A 108 -23.05 3.64 29.43
CA GLN A 108 -23.41 3.05 28.14
C GLN A 108 -23.88 4.09 27.11
N TRP A 109 -24.45 5.23 27.55
CA TRP A 109 -24.93 6.26 26.62
C TRP A 109 -23.77 6.95 25.88
N PRO A 110 -22.70 7.42 26.56
CA PRO A 110 -21.47 7.84 25.90
C PRO A 110 -20.85 6.78 24.98
N ILE A 111 -20.81 5.50 25.39
CA ILE A 111 -20.30 4.41 24.55
C ILE A 111 -21.08 4.34 23.24
N LEU A 112 -22.40 4.31 23.30
CA LEU A 112 -23.24 4.18 22.11
C LEU A 112 -23.17 5.45 21.24
N GLY A 113 -23.29 6.63 21.85
CA GLY A 113 -23.28 7.90 21.13
C GLY A 113 -21.95 8.16 20.41
N TRP A 114 -20.84 8.09 21.14
CA TRP A 114 -19.51 8.35 20.57
C TRP A 114 -18.97 7.16 19.78
N GLY A 115 -19.34 5.93 20.15
CA GLY A 115 -18.94 4.72 19.43
C GLY A 115 -19.41 4.71 17.98
N ILE A 116 -20.60 5.27 17.70
CA ILE A 116 -21.09 5.47 16.32
C ILE A 116 -20.16 6.41 15.55
N GLY A 117 -19.79 7.56 16.14
CA GLY A 117 -18.84 8.50 15.53
C GLY A 117 -17.49 7.84 15.24
N LEU A 118 -16.97 7.07 16.20
CA LEU A 118 -15.72 6.31 16.05
C LEU A 118 -15.82 5.29 14.90
N ALA A 119 -16.96 4.61 14.75
CA ALA A 119 -17.19 3.66 13.65
C ALA A 119 -17.14 4.35 12.27
N PHE A 120 -17.68 5.57 12.15
CA PHE A 120 -17.55 6.36 10.92
C PHE A 120 -16.09 6.77 10.64
N HIS A 121 -15.34 7.18 11.66
CA HIS A 121 -13.91 7.48 11.52
C HIS A 121 -13.12 6.24 11.07
N PHE A 122 -13.40 5.08 11.67
CA PHE A 122 -12.79 3.80 11.27
C PHE A 122 -13.08 3.47 9.80
N ARG A 123 -14.35 3.58 9.39
CA ARG A 123 -14.77 3.33 8.01
C ARG A 123 -14.06 4.26 7.02
N SER A 124 -13.86 5.52 7.39
CA SER A 124 -13.14 6.49 6.55
C SER A 124 -11.64 6.20 6.45
N ALA A 125 -11.00 5.77 7.54
CA ALA A 125 -9.57 5.53 7.59
C ALA A 125 -9.14 4.21 6.93
N TYR A 126 -9.93 3.14 7.10
CA TYR A 126 -9.57 1.79 6.64
C TYR A 126 -10.19 1.40 5.31
N PHE A 127 -11.32 2.01 4.93
CA PHE A 127 -12.03 1.70 3.70
C PHE A 127 -12.31 2.96 2.83
N PRO A 128 -11.33 3.85 2.62
CA PRO A 128 -11.57 5.06 1.83
C PRO A 128 -12.02 4.74 0.40
N GLU A 129 -12.91 5.57 -0.14
CA GLU A 129 -13.33 5.47 -1.55
C GLU A 129 -12.15 5.67 -2.50
N GLU A 130 -12.14 4.96 -3.62
CA GLU A 130 -11.06 5.04 -4.62
C GLU A 130 -10.81 6.47 -5.11
N LYS A 131 -11.87 7.23 -5.36
CA LYS A 131 -11.79 8.66 -5.73
C LYS A 131 -11.05 9.51 -4.69
N LYS A 132 -11.17 9.21 -3.39
CA LYS A 132 -10.47 9.93 -2.32
C LYS A 132 -9.01 9.52 -2.26
N ILE A 133 -8.73 8.23 -2.47
CA ILE A 133 -7.36 7.70 -2.53
C ILE A 133 -6.59 8.35 -3.67
N GLU A 134 -7.19 8.39 -4.87
CA GLU A 134 -6.57 8.96 -6.06
C GLU A 134 -6.28 10.46 -5.89
N LYS A 135 -7.29 11.24 -5.48
CA LYS A 135 -7.10 12.68 -5.18
C LYS A 135 -6.05 12.91 -4.10
N GLY A 136 -5.99 12.04 -3.09
CA GLY A 136 -4.99 12.09 -2.02
C GLY A 136 -3.58 11.81 -2.52
N ALA A 137 -3.42 10.79 -3.35
CA ALA A 137 -2.15 10.41 -3.96
C ALA A 137 -1.64 11.51 -4.92
N GLN A 138 -2.51 12.06 -5.76
CA GLN A 138 -2.17 13.17 -6.67
C GLN A 138 -1.69 14.40 -5.90
N LYS A 139 -2.30 14.74 -4.76
CA LYS A 139 -1.85 15.86 -3.92
C LYS A 139 -0.45 15.63 -3.33
N ILE A 140 -0.16 14.40 -2.91
CA ILE A 140 1.18 14.04 -2.39
C ILE A 140 2.22 14.15 -3.51
N LEU A 141 1.88 13.67 -4.72
CA LEU A 141 2.76 13.70 -5.88
C LEU A 141 3.00 15.12 -6.42
N ALA A 142 1.97 15.96 -6.45
CA ALA A 142 2.10 17.36 -6.84
C ALA A 142 3.04 18.10 -5.87
N LYS A 143 2.83 17.90 -4.56
CA LYS A 143 3.67 18.52 -3.53
C LYS A 143 5.12 18.05 -3.58
N SER A 144 5.41 16.81 -3.97
CA SER A 144 6.78 16.33 -4.10
C SER A 144 7.49 16.89 -5.34
N LYS A 145 6.78 17.17 -6.42
CA LYS A 145 7.33 17.79 -7.64
C LYS A 145 7.59 19.30 -7.49
N GLU A 146 6.84 19.98 -6.60
CA GLU A 146 6.98 21.41 -6.33
C GLU A 146 8.14 21.79 -5.39
N LEU A 147 8.74 20.82 -4.70
CA LEU A 147 9.89 21.05 -3.81
C LEU A 147 11.18 20.73 -4.59
N PRO A 148 11.87 21.74 -5.18
CA PRO A 148 13.21 21.51 -5.71
C PRO A 148 14.12 21.10 -4.54
N VAL A 149 14.80 19.96 -4.70
CA VAL A 149 15.87 19.48 -3.80
C VAL A 149 17.07 20.41 -3.89
#